data_AF-A0A7J4FD00-F1
#
_entry.id   AF-A0A7J4FD00-F1
#
_cell.length_a   1.000
_cell.length_b   1.000
_cell.length_c   1.000
_cell.angle_alpha   90.00
_cell.angle_beta   90.00
_cell.angle_gamma   90.00
#
_symmetry.space_group_name_H-M   'P 1'
#
loop_
_entity.id
_entity.type
_entity.pdbx_description
1 polymer ?
#
loop_
_entity_poly.entity_id
_entity_poly.type
_entity_poly.pdbx_seq_one_letter_code
_entity_poly.pdbx_strand_id
1 'polypeptide(L)'
;MQKGACSPGTGHRAPDRARTGDRPSNPRGGPGRGRGASHRKVDVEVVNVVATASFAHPIDLRVIQRAFAGEVQWNPKQFPGLVFRLKRPKTATLIFTSG
;
A
#
# COMPACT_ATOMS: atom_id res chain seq x y z
N MET A 1 41.77 74.98 25.73
CA MET A 1 41.86 74.78 27.19
C MET A 1 42.00 73.29 27.44
N GLN A 2 43.22 72.85 27.73
CA GLN A 2 43.67 72.21 28.99
C GLN A 2 43.05 70.83 29.27
N LYS A 3 43.77 69.76 29.63
CA LYS A 3 45.18 69.37 29.69
C LYS A 3 45.11 67.84 29.85
N GLY A 4 45.84 67.07 29.06
CA GLY A 4 46.16 65.68 29.42
C GLY A 4 47.38 65.66 30.35
N ALA A 5 47.42 64.72 31.29
CA ALA A 5 48.62 64.40 32.04
C ALA A 5 49.02 62.94 31.77
N CYS A 6 50.28 62.81 31.34
CA CYS A 6 51.14 61.63 31.21
C CYS A 6 51.46 61.11 32.65
N SER A 7 51.93 59.90 32.98
CA SER A 7 52.90 58.94 32.40
C SER A 7 52.83 57.61 33.22
N PRO A 8 53.87 56.74 33.33
CA PRO A 8 54.12 55.57 32.46
C PRO A 8 54.44 54.26 33.23
N GLY A 9 54.78 53.16 32.52
CA GLY A 9 55.49 51.99 33.10
C GLY A 9 55.23 50.69 32.31
N THR A 10 56.04 50.37 31.29
CA THR A 10 57.18 49.42 31.27
C THR A 10 56.85 47.96 31.58
N GLY A 11 57.05 47.09 30.57
CA GLY A 11 57.05 45.63 30.69
C GLY A 11 57.11 44.96 29.32
N HIS A 12 58.32 44.72 28.83
CA HIS A 12 58.59 44.01 27.57
C HIS A 12 58.05 42.57 27.58
N ARG A 13 57.30 42.17 26.53
CA ARG A 13 57.04 40.75 26.23
C ARG A 13 56.75 40.50 24.74
N ALA A 14 57.29 39.36 24.28
CA ALA A 14 57.04 38.61 23.03
C ALA A 14 57.77 39.15 21.78
N PRO A 15 58.24 38.29 20.85
CA PRO A 15 57.54 37.13 20.27
C PRO A 15 58.39 35.83 20.31
N ASP A 16 57.94 34.61 20.03
CA ASP A 16 57.33 34.20 18.78
C ASP A 16 56.66 32.80 18.88
N ARG A 17 55.41 32.76 18.42
CA ARG A 17 54.71 31.68 17.69
C ARG A 17 55.06 30.22 18.02
N ALA A 18 54.29 29.63 18.93
CA ALA A 18 53.93 28.22 18.83
C ALA A 18 53.03 28.01 17.58
N ARG A 19 53.61 27.52 16.48
CA ARG A 19 52.82 26.92 15.38
C ARG A 19 52.45 25.49 15.78
N THR A 20 51.47 25.34 16.65
CA THR A 20 50.72 24.10 16.72
C THR A 20 49.56 24.28 15.74
N GLY A 21 49.70 23.70 14.55
CA GLY A 21 48.61 23.72 13.58
C GLY A 21 47.38 23.11 14.21
N ASP A 22 46.33 23.92 14.38
CA ASP A 22 44.99 23.46 14.66
C ASP A 22 44.60 22.45 13.58
N ARG A 23 44.56 21.18 13.99
CA ARG A 23 44.05 20.09 13.16
C ARG A 23 42.54 20.31 13.06
N PRO A 24 41.94 20.54 11.87
CA PRO A 24 40.50 20.62 11.79
C PRO A 24 39.91 19.27 12.17
N SER A 25 39.18 19.23 13.29
CA SER A 25 38.36 18.09 13.67
C SER A 25 37.22 17.98 12.66
N ASN A 26 37.31 17.03 11.73
CA ASN A 26 36.23 16.67 10.84
C ASN A 26 35.02 16.20 11.67
N PRO A 27 33.86 16.88 11.62
CA PRO A 27 32.70 16.44 12.38
C PRO A 27 32.07 15.19 11.73
N ARG A 28 32.26 14.08 12.46
CA ARG A 28 31.45 12.86 12.59
C ARG A 28 30.18 12.72 11.72
N GLY A 29 30.11 11.55 11.05
CA GLY A 29 28.88 10.76 10.82
C GLY A 29 28.18 11.03 9.47
N GLY A 30 27.86 10.06 8.63
CA GLY A 30 27.96 8.59 8.63
C GLY A 30 27.35 8.07 7.30
N PRO A 31 27.45 6.78 6.96
CA PRO A 31 26.77 6.25 5.78
C PRO A 31 25.30 5.97 6.13
N GLY A 32 24.38 6.52 5.34
CA GLY A 32 22.95 6.23 5.47
C GLY A 32 22.14 7.49 5.16
N ARG A 33 21.24 7.48 4.19
CA ARG A 33 20.20 6.49 4.02
C ARG A 33 20.06 6.17 2.55
N GLY A 34 20.09 4.89 2.20
CA GLY A 34 19.45 4.46 0.96
C GLY A 34 18.06 5.09 0.93
N ARG A 35 17.71 5.75 -0.17
CA ARG A 35 16.33 6.14 -0.44
C ARG A 35 15.55 4.83 -0.45
N GLY A 36 15.01 4.46 0.72
CA GLY A 36 14.11 3.34 0.85
C GLY A 36 13.03 3.58 -0.19
N ALA A 37 12.92 2.65 -1.14
CA ALA A 37 11.82 2.68 -2.09
C ALA A 37 10.55 2.80 -1.24
N SER A 38 9.88 3.95 -1.34
CA SER A 38 8.61 4.16 -0.67
C SER A 38 7.67 3.12 -1.26
N HIS A 39 7.43 2.05 -0.50
CA HIS A 39 6.41 1.07 -0.84
C HIS A 39 5.09 1.83 -0.78
N ARG A 40 4.65 2.36 -1.92
CA ARG A 40 3.32 2.90 -2.07
C ARG A 40 2.36 1.76 -1.75
N LYS A 41 1.64 1.91 -0.65
CA LYS A 41 0.57 0.99 -0.28
C LYS A 41 -0.50 1.13 -1.35
N VAL A 42 -0.67 0.09 -2.15
CA VAL A 42 -1.74 -0.01 -3.14
C VAL A 42 -2.94 -0.56 -2.42
N ASP A 43 -4.05 0.16 -2.46
CA ASP A 43 -5.31 -0.35 -1.96
C ASP A 43 -5.87 -1.33 -2.99
N VAL A 44 -5.99 -2.59 -2.58
CA VAL A 44 -6.51 -3.68 -3.39
C VAL A 44 -7.88 -4.05 -2.83
N GLU A 45 -8.89 -4.04 -3.69
CA GLU A 45 -10.26 -4.41 -3.34
C GLU A 45 -10.74 -5.56 -4.23
N VAL A 46 -11.36 -6.57 -3.61
CA VAL A 46 -12.00 -7.67 -4.34
C VAL A 46 -13.41 -7.25 -4.73
N VAL A 47 -13.61 -7.03 -6.02
CA VAL A 47 -14.90 -6.55 -6.56
C VAL A 47 -15.89 -7.67 -6.87
N ASN A 48 -15.39 -8.87 -7.18
CA ASN A 48 -16.22 -10.04 -7.48
C ASN A 48 -15.42 -11.33 -7.28
N VAL A 49 -16.14 -12.41 -6.98
CA VAL A 49 -15.59 -13.77 -6.92
C VAL A 49 -16.48 -14.67 -7.77
N VAL A 50 -15.85 -15.45 -8.65
CA VAL A 50 -16.53 -16.45 -9.48
C VAL A 50 -16.04 -17.83 -9.05
N ALA A 51 -16.96 -18.73 -8.76
CA ALA A 51 -16.68 -20.12 -8.42
C ALA A 51 -17.47 -21.04 -9.35
N THR A 52 -16.87 -22.18 -9.68
CA THR A 52 -17.49 -23.23 -10.48
C THR A 52 -17.46 -24.54 -9.70
N ALA A 53 -18.51 -25.32 -9.86
CA ALA A 53 -18.61 -26.70 -9.40
C ALA A 53 -19.25 -27.50 -10.52
N SER A 54 -18.93 -28.79 -10.60
CA SER A 54 -19.56 -29.69 -11.55
C SER A 54 -20.00 -30.95 -10.83
N PHE A 55 -21.20 -31.39 -11.15
CA PHE A 55 -21.73 -32.66 -10.70
C PHE A 55 -21.55 -33.67 -11.83
N ALA A 56 -21.00 -34.86 -11.55
CA ALA A 56 -20.80 -35.90 -12.57
C ALA A 56 -22.13 -36.61 -12.95
N HIS A 57 -23.27 -35.92 -12.83
CA HIS A 57 -24.59 -36.45 -13.08
C HIS A 57 -25.52 -35.38 -13.68
N PRO A 58 -26.39 -35.75 -14.64
CA PRO A 58 -27.32 -34.80 -15.24
C PRO A 58 -28.33 -34.25 -14.24
N ILE A 59 -28.63 -32.96 -14.36
CA ILE A 59 -29.60 -32.25 -13.51
C ILE A 59 -30.84 -31.86 -14.33
N ASP A 60 -32.04 -32.22 -13.85
CA ASP A 60 -33.30 -31.78 -14.46
C ASP A 60 -33.65 -30.35 -14.04
N LEU A 61 -33.34 -29.39 -14.93
CA LEU A 61 -33.63 -27.97 -14.74
C LEU A 61 -35.13 -27.67 -14.61
N ARG A 62 -36.02 -28.52 -15.15
CA ARG A 62 -37.48 -28.32 -15.06
C ARG A 62 -37.97 -28.55 -13.64
N VAL A 63 -37.39 -29.51 -12.93
CA VAL A 63 -37.73 -29.79 -11.52
C VAL A 63 -37.34 -28.60 -10.66
N ILE A 64 -36.14 -28.05 -10.87
CA ILE A 64 -35.64 -26.88 -10.14
C ILE A 64 -36.52 -25.66 -10.42
N GLN A 65 -36.87 -25.41 -11.69
CA GLN A 65 -37.75 -24.30 -12.05
C GLN A 65 -39.11 -24.40 -11.34
N ARG A 66 -39.73 -25.59 -11.28
CA ARG A 66 -41.01 -25.77 -10.60
C ARG A 66 -40.90 -25.57 -9.08
N ALA A 67 -39.81 -26.03 -8.48
CA ALA A 67 -39.59 -25.88 -7.04
C ALA A 67 -39.32 -24.42 -6.62
N PHE A 68 -38.70 -23.61 -7.50
CA PHE A 68 -38.25 -22.25 -7.21
C PHE A 68 -38.76 -21.23 -8.23
N ALA A 69 -40.05 -21.33 -8.59
CA ALA A 69 -40.66 -20.55 -9.68
C ALA A 69 -40.55 -19.02 -9.51
N GLY A 70 -40.28 -18.51 -8.31
CA GLY A 70 -40.10 -17.08 -8.03
C GLY A 70 -38.65 -16.56 -8.14
N GLU A 71 -37.66 -17.44 -7.97
CA GLU A 71 -36.23 -17.09 -7.90
C GLU A 71 -35.46 -17.49 -9.17
N VAL A 72 -36.08 -18.29 -10.03
CA VAL A 72 -35.45 -18.93 -11.17
C VAL A 72 -35.96 -18.38 -12.50
N GLN A 73 -35.01 -18.10 -13.39
CA GLN A 73 -35.26 -17.74 -14.78
C GLN A 73 -34.67 -18.80 -15.69
N TRP A 74 -35.55 -19.51 -16.42
CA TRP A 74 -35.14 -20.55 -17.37
C TRP A 74 -35.95 -20.46 -18.66
N ASN A 75 -35.24 -20.21 -19.77
CA ASN A 75 -35.78 -20.26 -21.11
C ASN A 75 -34.73 -20.89 -22.04
N PRO A 76 -34.83 -22.20 -22.35
CA PRO A 76 -33.81 -22.93 -23.11
C PRO A 76 -33.60 -22.41 -24.54
N LYS A 77 -34.57 -21.66 -25.10
CA LYS A 77 -34.41 -21.02 -26.42
C LYS A 77 -33.49 -19.80 -26.39
N GLN A 78 -33.42 -19.13 -25.24
CA GLN A 78 -32.63 -17.92 -25.06
C GLN A 78 -31.28 -18.21 -24.39
N PHE A 79 -31.26 -19.14 -23.43
CA PHE A 79 -30.06 -19.52 -22.71
C PHE A 79 -30.14 -20.99 -22.27
N PRO A 80 -29.10 -21.81 -22.50
CA PRO A 80 -29.13 -23.24 -22.21
C PRO A 80 -29.10 -23.58 -20.71
N GLY A 81 -28.66 -22.65 -19.86
CA GLY A 81 -28.61 -22.82 -18.41
C GLY A 81 -29.82 -22.22 -17.68
N LEU A 82 -29.95 -22.55 -16.41
CA LEU A 82 -30.92 -21.99 -15.47
C LEU A 82 -30.23 -20.90 -14.65
N VAL A 83 -30.81 -19.70 -14.64
CA VAL A 83 -30.31 -18.58 -13.84
C VAL A 83 -31.06 -18.55 -12.52
N PHE A 84 -30.34 -18.84 -11.44
CA PHE A 84 -30.87 -18.80 -10.07
C PHE A 84 -30.37 -17.54 -9.38
N ARG A 85 -31.27 -16.70 -8.86
CA ARG A 85 -30.90 -15.48 -8.12
C ARG A 85 -31.24 -15.59 -6.64
N LEU A 86 -30.21 -15.72 -5.82
CA LEU A 86 -30.33 -15.71 -4.36
C LEU A 86 -30.43 -14.27 -3.84
N LYS A 87 -31.37 -14.03 -2.92
CA LYS A 87 -31.52 -12.72 -2.25
C LYS A 87 -30.45 -12.50 -1.17
N ARG A 88 -30.09 -13.55 -0.43
CA ARG A 88 -29.08 -13.52 0.63
C ARG A 88 -28.30 -14.85 0.65
N PRO A 89 -26.97 -14.84 0.42
CA PRO A 89 -26.17 -13.73 -0.11
C PRO A 89 -26.65 -13.30 -1.51
N LYS A 90 -26.37 -12.05 -1.90
CA LYS A 90 -26.75 -11.54 -3.22
C LYS A 90 -25.84 -12.19 -4.28
N THR A 91 -26.30 -13.29 -4.84
CA THR A 91 -25.49 -14.12 -5.74
C THR A 91 -26.34 -14.60 -6.91
N ALA A 92 -25.72 -14.69 -8.08
CA ALA A 92 -26.30 -15.33 -9.25
C ALA A 92 -25.57 -16.65 -9.49
N THR A 93 -26.35 -17.73 -9.59
CA THR A 93 -25.83 -19.07 -9.88
C THR A 93 -26.34 -19.50 -11.25
N LEU A 94 -25.45 -20.06 -12.05
CA LEU A 94 -25.77 -20.64 -13.35
C LEU A 94 -25.73 -22.17 -13.20
N ILE A 95 -26.83 -22.83 -13.49
CA ILE A 95 -26.96 -24.29 -13.39
C ILE A 95 -27.15 -24.85 -14.80
N PHE A 96 -26.38 -25.85 -15.17
CA PHE A 96 -26.45 -26.50 -16.47
C PHE A 96 -26.99 -27.93 -16.33
N THR A 97 -27.60 -28.46 -17.39
CA THR A 97 -28.08 -29.85 -17.42
C THR A 97 -26.96 -30.87 -17.23
N SER A 98 -25.72 -30.50 -17.56
CA SER A 98 -24.54 -31.35 -17.42
C SER A 98 -24.09 -31.59 -15.98
N GLY A 99 -24.51 -30.73 -15.05
CA GLY A 99 -24.00 -30.72 -13.68
C GLY A 99 -22.86 -29.72 -13.48
#